data_AF-A0A9J6H7N9-F1
#
_entry.id   AF-A0A9J6H7N9-F1
#
_cell.length_a   1.000
_cell.length_b   1.000
_cell.length_c   1.000
_cell.angle_alpha   90.00
_cell.angle_beta   90.00
_cell.angle_gamma   90.00
#
_symmetry.space_group_name_H-M   'P 1'
#
loop_
_entity.id
_entity.type
_entity.pdbx_description
1 polymer ?
#
loop_
_entity_poly.entity_id
_entity_poly.type
_entity_poly.pdbx_seq_one_letter_code
_entity_poly.pdbx_strand_id
1 'polypeptide(L)'
;MMNIFGISGKLSKTVCKIKHPVDPSRELHFISDFPHLVKCVRNAIASNGILTPDGRAGRQFVRKAWKCDTASTVTLRAMPRVTKSIFQPNGFKKNESESDV
;
A
#
# COMPACT_ATOMS: atom_id res chain seq x y z
N MET A 1 0.12 0.35 21.17
CA MET A 1 1.55 0.45 21.53
C MET A 1 2.12 1.85 21.26
N MET A 2 2.08 2.38 20.02
CA MET A 2 2.65 3.69 19.69
C MET A 2 2.07 4.88 20.49
N ASN A 3 0.77 4.87 20.82
CA ASN A 3 0.14 5.95 21.61
C ASN A 3 0.73 6.12 23.02
N ILE A 4 1.22 5.04 23.65
CA ILE A 4 1.81 5.07 25.00
C ILE A 4 3.09 5.93 24.99
N PHE A 5 3.83 5.90 23.88
CA PHE A 5 5.06 6.67 23.68
C PHE A 5 4.79 8.06 23.07
N GLY A 6 3.53 8.48 22.94
CA GLY A 6 3.17 9.79 22.39
C GLY A 6 3.45 9.95 20.89
N ILE A 7 3.68 8.85 20.17
CA ILE A 7 3.91 8.83 18.72
C ILE A 7 2.61 9.20 18.00
N SER A 8 2.71 10.10 17.01
CA SER A 8 1.56 10.69 16.33
C SER A 8 1.85 10.86 14.84
N GLY A 9 0.88 10.47 14.00
CA GLY A 9 0.88 10.72 12.55
C GLY A 9 -0.07 11.83 12.10
N LYS A 10 -0.56 12.66 13.03
CA LYS A 10 -1.46 13.77 12.69
C LYS A 10 -0.72 14.83 11.87
N LEU A 11 -1.36 15.35 10.82
CA LEU A 11 -0.76 16.33 9.90
C LEU A 11 -0.18 17.57 10.62
N SER A 12 -0.85 18.06 11.66
CA SER A 12 -0.39 19.21 12.45
C SER A 12 0.64 18.87 13.53
N LYS A 13 0.86 17.58 13.83
CA LYS A 13 1.75 17.13 14.90
C LYS A 13 2.24 15.71 14.62
N THR A 14 3.25 15.62 13.76
CA THR A 14 3.94 14.36 13.47
C THR A 14 5.08 14.15 14.46
N VAL A 15 5.03 13.06 15.21
CA VAL A 15 6.05 12.65 16.19
C VAL A 15 6.40 11.20 15.91
N CYS A 16 7.64 10.92 15.53
CA CYS A 16 8.12 9.59 15.11
C CYS A 16 9.24 9.02 15.99
N LYS A 17 9.65 9.75 17.03
CA LYS A 17 10.75 9.36 17.91
C LYS A 17 10.58 9.91 19.33
N ILE A 18 11.25 9.28 20.28
CA ILE A 18 11.36 9.74 21.67
C ILE A 18 12.83 9.72 22.12
N LYS A 19 13.15 10.40 23.22
CA LYS A 19 14.46 10.27 23.86
C LYS A 19 14.62 8.88 24.48
N HIS A 20 15.83 8.32 24.37
CA HIS A 20 16.14 7.06 25.01
C HIS A 20 16.03 7.21 26.54
N PRO A 21 15.35 6.29 27.25
CA PRO A 21 15.00 6.46 28.67
C PRO A 21 16.21 6.54 29.61
N VAL A 22 17.38 6.05 29.18
CA VAL A 22 18.61 5.99 29.98
C VAL A 22 19.72 6.89 29.44
N ASP A 23 19.68 7.24 28.15
CA ASP A 23 20.77 7.99 27.48
C ASP A 23 20.18 9.17 26.71
N PRO A 24 20.18 10.39 27.28
CA PRO A 24 19.60 11.56 26.64
C PRO A 24 20.22 11.95 25.28
N SER A 25 21.43 11.45 25.00
CA SER A 25 22.11 11.66 23.72
C SER A 25 21.52 10.83 22.57
N ARG A 26 20.75 9.77 22.89
CA ARG A 26 20.15 8.85 21.91
C ARG A 26 18.65 9.05 21.74
N GLU A 27 18.16 8.61 20.59
CA GLU A 27 16.75 8.65 20.21
C GLU A 27 16.26 7.28 19.79
N LEU A 28 15.02 6.96 20.15
CA LEU A 28 14.31 5.74 19.75
C LEU A 28 13.31 6.11 18.66
N HIS A 29 13.53 5.59 17.45
CA HIS A 29 12.69 5.83 16.29
C HIS A 29 11.64 4.73 16.14
N PHE A 30 10.40 5.12 15.87
CA PHE A 30 9.29 4.20 15.65
C PHE A 30 9.00 4.11 14.16
N ILE A 31 9.25 2.93 13.60
CA ILE A 31 8.98 2.63 12.20
C ILE A 31 7.77 1.69 12.08
N SER A 32 7.07 1.79 10.96
CA SER A 32 6.00 0.86 10.60
C SER A 32 6.51 -0.11 9.54
N ASP A 33 5.96 -1.32 9.53
CA ASP A 33 6.19 -2.31 8.47
C ASP A 33 5.67 -1.75 7.14
N PHE A 34 6.59 -1.23 6.32
CA PHE A 34 6.26 -0.59 5.05
C PHE A 34 5.57 -1.55 4.07
N PRO A 35 6.06 -2.79 3.85
CA PRO A 35 5.31 -3.81 3.11
C PRO A 35 3.86 -3.98 3.56
N HIS A 36 3.61 -3.97 4.87
CA HIS A 36 2.25 -4.06 5.39
C HIS A 36 1.38 -2.85 5.04
N LEU A 37 1.94 -1.63 5.10
CA LEU A 37 1.23 -0.42 4.68
C LEU A 37 0.83 -0.48 3.21
N VAL A 38 1.74 -0.89 2.33
CA VAL A 38 1.45 -1.04 0.88
C VAL A 38 0.34 -2.07 0.65
N LYS A 39 0.35 -3.20 1.37
CA LYS A 39 -0.73 -4.20 1.33
C LYS A 39 -2.07 -3.65 1.77
N CYS A 40 -2.10 -2.87 2.84
CA CYS A 40 -3.32 -2.22 3.32
C CYS A 40 -3.91 -1.28 2.27
N VAL A 41 -3.07 -0.45 1.63
CA VAL A 41 -3.49 0.43 0.53
C VAL A 41 -4.02 -0.37 -0.65
N ARG A 42 -3.29 -1.41 -1.10
CA ARG A 42 -3.74 -2.31 -2.18
C ARG A 42 -5.11 -2.91 -1.87
N ASN A 43 -5.30 -3.43 -0.65
CA ASN A 43 -6.54 -4.06 -0.24
C ASN A 43 -7.71 -3.05 -0.17
N ALA A 44 -7.45 -1.81 0.23
CA ALA A 44 -8.42 -0.72 0.18
C ALA A 44 -8.82 -0.38 -1.27
N ILE A 45 -7.85 -0.28 -2.19
CA ILE A 45 -8.10 -0.05 -3.62
C ILE A 45 -8.90 -1.20 -4.26
N ALA A 46 -8.60 -2.44 -3.89
CA ALA A 46 -9.24 -3.64 -4.43
C ALA A 46 -10.67 -3.85 -3.91
N SER A 47 -10.96 -3.46 -2.66
CA SER A 47 -12.28 -3.62 -2.06
C SER A 47 -13.23 -2.50 -2.45
N ASN A 48 -13.01 -1.30 -1.90
CA ASN A 48 -13.93 -0.18 -1.99
C ASN A 48 -13.34 0.99 -2.80
N GLY A 49 -12.04 1.00 -3.08
CA GLY A 49 -11.37 2.19 -3.61
C GLY A 49 -11.06 3.22 -2.54
N ILE A 50 -10.21 4.18 -2.89
CA ILE A 50 -9.74 5.26 -2.02
C ILE A 50 -10.14 6.59 -2.66
N LEU A 51 -10.61 7.56 -1.86
CA LEU A 51 -10.85 8.92 -2.33
C LEU A 51 -9.53 9.69 -2.33
N THR A 52 -9.15 10.22 -3.48
CA THR A 52 -8.03 11.13 -3.67
C THR A 52 -8.57 12.53 -4.02
N PRO A 53 -7.74 13.59 -3.93
CA PRO A 53 -8.17 14.94 -4.35
C PRO A 53 -8.70 14.99 -5.79
N ASP A 54 -8.17 14.15 -6.67
CA ASP A 54 -8.55 14.08 -8.10
C ASP A 54 -9.71 13.11 -8.39
N GLY A 55 -10.29 12.50 -7.37
CA GLY A 55 -11.43 11.59 -7.49
C GLY A 55 -11.21 10.22 -6.84
N ARG A 56 -12.05 9.24 -7.18
CA ARG A 56 -11.98 7.91 -6.56
C ARG A 56 -11.01 7.02 -7.33
N ALA A 57 -9.93 6.58 -6.68
CA ALA A 57 -9.06 5.52 -7.18
C ALA A 57 -9.65 4.14 -6.82
N GLY A 58 -9.66 3.19 -7.76
CA GLY A 58 -10.23 1.86 -7.52
C GLY A 58 -9.85 0.84 -8.57
N ARG A 59 -10.13 -0.44 -8.28
CA ARG A 59 -9.77 -1.57 -9.15
C ARG A 59 -10.28 -1.47 -10.59
N GLN A 60 -11.34 -0.71 -10.85
CA GLN A 60 -11.94 -0.55 -12.17
C GLN A 60 -10.96 0.04 -13.21
N PHE A 61 -10.06 0.94 -12.79
CA PHE A 61 -9.09 1.55 -13.70
C PHE A 61 -8.01 0.54 -14.09
N VAL A 62 -7.47 -0.19 -13.11
CA VAL A 62 -6.49 -1.27 -13.35
C VAL A 62 -7.10 -2.34 -14.26
N ARG A 63 -8.36 -2.74 -14.00
CA ARG A 63 -9.08 -3.70 -14.85
C ARG A 63 -9.26 -3.21 -16.28
N LYS A 64 -9.59 -1.93 -16.49
CA LYS A 64 -9.74 -1.34 -17.83
C LYS A 64 -8.39 -1.31 -18.56
N ALA A 65 -7.33 -0.84 -17.89
CA ALA A 65 -5.99 -0.81 -18.46
C ALA A 65 -5.49 -2.20 -18.85
N TRP A 66 -5.69 -3.19 -17.97
CA TRP A 66 -5.37 -4.59 -18.24
C TRP A 66 -6.12 -5.14 -19.45
N LYS A 67 -7.43 -4.83 -19.60
CA LYS A 67 -8.19 -5.22 -20.79
C LYS A 67 -7.64 -4.59 -22.08
N CYS A 68 -7.26 -3.31 -22.05
CA CYS A 68 -6.67 -2.64 -23.21
C CYS A 68 -5.33 -3.27 -23.60
N ASP A 69 -4.46 -3.54 -22.62
CA ASP A 69 -3.13 -4.10 -22.83
C ASP A 69 -3.17 -5.56 -23.32
N THR A 70 -4.17 -6.33 -22.88
CA THR A 70 -4.38 -7.73 -23.27
C THR A 70 -5.26 -7.92 -24.51
N ALA A 71 -5.85 -6.85 -25.06
CA ALA A 71 -6.75 -6.93 -26.21
C ALA A 71 -6.01 -7.27 -27.51
N SER A 72 -4.72 -6.94 -27.61
CA SER A 72 -3.90 -7.27 -28.78
C SER A 72 -3.05 -8.52 -28.52
N THR A 73 -2.88 -9.35 -29.54
CA THR A 73 -2.10 -10.60 -29.49
C THR A 73 -0.58 -10.35 -29.53
N VAL A 74 -0.13 -9.13 -29.24
CA VAL A 74 1.28 -8.76 -29.31
C VAL A 74 2.05 -9.36 -28.14
N THR A 75 3.30 -9.75 -28.40
CA THR A 75 4.23 -10.26 -27.38
C THR A 75 4.73 -9.16 -26.44
N LEU A 76 4.81 -7.91 -26.90
CA LEU A 76 5.23 -6.76 -26.10
C LEU A 76 4.04 -6.05 -25.47
N ARG A 77 3.77 -6.35 -24.20
CA ARG A 77 2.75 -5.68 -23.38
C ARG A 77 3.34 -4.49 -22.65
N ALA A 78 2.54 -3.45 -22.42
CA ALA A 78 2.90 -2.32 -21.58
C ALA A 78 2.86 -2.69 -20.08
N MET A 79 1.97 -3.60 -19.68
CA MET A 79 1.78 -4.03 -18.30
C MET A 79 1.92 -5.55 -18.13
N PRO A 80 3.05 -6.17 -18.54
CA PRO A 80 3.20 -7.62 -18.63
C PRO A 80 3.09 -8.33 -17.27
N ARG A 81 3.44 -7.63 -16.18
CA ARG A 81 3.34 -8.14 -14.80
C ARG A 81 1.96 -7.94 -14.17
N VAL A 82 1.05 -7.23 -14.84
CA VAL A 82 -0.29 -7.00 -14.30
C VAL A 82 -1.21 -8.14 -14.68
N THR A 83 -1.58 -8.93 -13.67
CA THR A 83 -2.46 -10.09 -13.82
C THR A 83 -3.78 -9.86 -13.10
N LYS A 84 -4.77 -10.75 -13.33
CA LYS A 84 -6.07 -10.69 -12.65
C LYS A 84 -5.95 -10.69 -11.12
N SER A 85 -4.95 -11.37 -10.55
CA SER A 85 -4.74 -11.42 -9.11
C SER A 85 -4.37 -10.07 -8.49
N ILE A 86 -3.88 -9.10 -9.25
CA ILE A 86 -3.54 -7.76 -8.72
C ILE A 86 -4.80 -6.98 -8.34
N PHE A 87 -5.86 -7.05 -9.15
CA PHE A 87 -7.10 -6.29 -8.94
C PHE A 87 -8.28 -7.16 -8.47
N GLN A 88 -8.06 -8.47 -8.39
CA GLN A 88 -8.98 -9.45 -7.82
C GLN A 88 -8.19 -10.50 -7.02
N PRO A 89 -7.56 -10.10 -5.89
CA PRO A 89 -6.81 -11.02 -5.05
C PRO A 89 -7.77 -12.04 -4.40
N ASN A 90 -7.32 -13.30 -4.32
CA ASN A 90 -8.00 -14.32 -3.53
C ASN A 90 -7.63 -14.18 -2.03
N GLY A 91 -8.24 -14.98 -1.15
CA GLY A 91 -8.01 -14.91 0.29
C GLY A 91 -6.53 -15.04 0.71
N PHE A 92 -5.76 -15.84 -0.02
CA PHE A 92 -4.33 -16.08 0.26
C PHE A 92 -3.44 -14.91 -0.22
N LYS A 93 -3.64 -14.48 -1.47
CA LYS A 93 -2.88 -13.38 -2.10
C LYS A 93 -3.09 -12.01 -1.43
N LYS A 94 -4.14 -11.88 -0.62
CA LYS A 94 -4.39 -10.68 0.20
C LYS A 94 -3.27 -10.40 1.22
N ASN A 95 -2.57 -11.44 1.67
CA ASN A 95 -1.55 -11.34 2.72
C ASN A 95 -0.13 -11.22 2.17
N GLU A 96 0.07 -11.53 0.88
CA GLU A 96 1.35 -11.44 0.18
C GLU A 96 1.70 -9.98 -0.13
N SER A 97 2.97 -9.61 0.09
CA SER A 97 3.52 -8.29 -0.22
C SER A 97 3.93 -8.16 -1.68
N GLU A 98 4.32 -9.28 -2.27
CA GLU A 98 4.58 -9.43 -3.69
C GLU A 98 3.41 -10.20 -4.31
N SER A 99 3.05 -9.88 -5.56
CA SER A 99 2.03 -10.65 -6.26
C SER A 99 2.77 -11.65 -7.12
N ASP A 100 2.72 -12.94 -6.77
CA ASP A 100 3.37 -13.98 -7.57
C ASP A 100 2.89 -13.91 -9.02
N VAL A 101 3.86 -13.80 -9.93
CA VAL A 101 3.70 -13.76 -11.39
C VAL A 101 3.38 -15.14 -11.90
#